data_AF-A0A7V1LG72-F1
#
_entry.id   AF-A0A7V1LG72-F1
#
_cell.length_a   1.000
_cell.length_b   1.000
_cell.length_c   1.000
_cell.angle_alpha   90.00
_cell.angle_beta   90.00
_cell.angle_gamma   90.00
#
_symmetry.space_group_name_H-M   'P 1'
#
loop_
_entity.id
_entity.type
_entity.pdbx_description
1 polymer ?
#
loop_
_entity_poly.entity_id
_entity_poly.type
_entity_poly.pdbx_seq_one_letter_code
_entity_poly.pdbx_strand_id
1 'polypeptide(L)'
;MNIFFASIFFLALFFAAVTSLMSMVELATRTFMDFGFKRKSAIIGVTVLGFVFGIPSALSLDFFTNQDWVWGVGLILSGAFISFSIIRYGVDKFRTEIINGYGSDIKIGKWYNFVIGVLIPVQVVILISWWLVSSLSWDPEWWNPFHTANLGTAVIQWAIVLSVFILLNKTMIAKLRKEE
;
A
#
# COMPACT_ATOMS: atom_id res chain seq x y z
N MET A 1 -30.59 0.65 27.61
CA MET A 1 -30.66 1.12 26.21
C MET A 1 -29.27 1.49 25.66
N ASN A 2 -28.49 2.33 26.35
CA ASN A 2 -27.17 2.77 25.85
C ASN A 2 -26.13 1.64 25.72
N ILE A 3 -26.05 0.70 26.66
CA ILE A 3 -25.12 -0.44 26.59
C ILE A 3 -25.44 -1.33 25.39
N PHE A 4 -26.72 -1.57 25.10
CA PHE A 4 -27.14 -2.38 23.95
C PHE A 4 -26.65 -1.79 22.63
N PHE A 5 -26.88 -0.48 22.41
CA PHE A 5 -26.39 0.21 21.22
C PHE A 5 -24.86 0.26 21.15
N ALA A 6 -24.18 0.52 22.27
CA ALA A 6 -22.72 0.52 22.32
C ALA A 6 -22.14 -0.87 21.97
N SER A 7 -22.71 -1.95 22.50
CA SER A 7 -22.27 -3.31 22.21
C SER A 7 -22.42 -3.66 20.73
N ILE A 8 -23.57 -3.33 20.11
CA ILE A 8 -23.78 -3.57 18.67
C ILE A 8 -22.84 -2.71 17.83
N PHE A 9 -22.60 -1.46 18.22
CA PHE A 9 -21.67 -0.56 17.54
C PHE A 9 -20.24 -1.11 17.53
N PHE A 10 -19.70 -1.48 18.69
CA PHE A 10 -18.34 -2.06 18.76
C PHE A 10 -18.24 -3.43 18.11
N LEU A 11 -19.31 -4.24 18.15
CA LEU A 11 -19.36 -5.50 17.43
C LEU A 11 -19.32 -5.29 15.91
N ALA A 12 -20.02 -4.26 15.40
CA ALA A 12 -19.96 -3.88 13.99
C ALA A 12 -18.55 -3.40 13.60
N LEU A 13 -17.90 -2.56 14.42
CA LEU A 13 -16.52 -2.13 14.21
C LEU A 13 -15.54 -3.31 14.20
N PHE A 14 -15.72 -4.29 15.10
CA PHE A 14 -14.91 -5.50 15.13
C PHE A 14 -15.04 -6.29 13.83
N PHE A 15 -16.26 -6.54 13.34
CA PHE A 15 -16.45 -7.24 12.07
C PHE A 15 -15.89 -6.48 10.87
N ALA A 16 -16.03 -5.15 10.83
CA ALA A 16 -15.45 -4.31 9.78
C ALA A 16 -13.91 -4.39 9.78
N ALA A 17 -13.28 -4.36 10.96
CA ALA A 17 -11.83 -4.48 11.09
C ALA A 17 -11.32 -5.88 10.71
N VAL A 18 -11.99 -6.95 11.18
CA VAL A 18 -11.59 -8.34 10.88
C VAL A 18 -11.70 -8.65 9.39
N THR A 19 -12.80 -8.24 8.74
CA THR A 19 -12.98 -8.47 7.29
C THR A 19 -11.93 -7.75 6.46
N SER A 20 -11.59 -6.50 6.81
CA SER A 20 -10.52 -5.75 6.15
C SER A 20 -9.15 -6.39 6.37
N LEU A 21 -8.87 -6.87 7.58
CA LEU A 21 -7.63 -7.57 7.92
C LEU A 21 -7.46 -8.87 7.13
N MET A 22 -8.53 -9.64 6.94
CA MET A 22 -8.49 -10.87 6.13
C MET A 22 -8.04 -10.60 4.69
N SER A 23 -8.56 -9.55 4.06
CA SER A 23 -8.14 -9.15 2.70
C SER A 23 -6.68 -8.74 2.64
N MET A 24 -6.18 -8.00 3.64
CA MET A 24 -4.78 -7.58 3.72
C MET A 24 -3.83 -8.77 3.93
N VAL A 25 -4.20 -9.73 4.79
CA VAL A 25 -3.41 -10.94 5.04
C VAL A 25 -3.36 -11.82 3.79
N GLU A 26 -4.48 -12.01 3.08
CA GLU A 26 -4.50 -12.80 1.84
C GLU A 26 -3.67 -12.12 0.73
N LEU A 27 -3.74 -10.79 0.60
CA LEU A 27 -2.91 -10.05 -0.35
C LEU A 27 -1.41 -10.31 -0.11
N ALA A 28 -0.95 -10.14 1.13
CA ALA A 28 0.45 -10.40 1.48
C ALA A 28 0.82 -11.89 1.31
N THR A 29 -0.05 -12.80 1.74
CA THR A 29 0.13 -14.26 1.59
C THR A 29 0.30 -14.63 0.12
N ARG A 30 -0.48 -14.02 -0.77
CA ARG A 30 -0.41 -14.29 -2.20
C ARG A 30 0.95 -13.90 -2.78
N THR A 31 1.48 -12.75 -2.38
CA THR A 31 2.84 -12.34 -2.77
C THR A 31 3.89 -13.37 -2.33
N PHE A 32 3.81 -13.90 -1.11
CA PHE A 32 4.72 -14.98 -0.67
C PHE A 32 4.53 -16.28 -1.46
N MET A 33 3.29 -16.63 -1.83
CA MET A 33 3.03 -17.80 -2.66
C MET A 33 3.58 -17.64 -4.08
N ASP A 34 3.55 -16.43 -4.64
CA ASP A 34 4.14 -16.13 -5.96
C ASP A 34 5.67 -16.28 -5.93
N PHE A 35 6.31 -16.15 -4.75
CA PHE A 35 7.72 -16.52 -4.53
C PHE A 35 7.97 -18.02 -4.28
N GLY A 36 6.94 -18.88 -4.39
CA GLY A 36 7.06 -20.33 -4.28
C GLY A 36 6.80 -20.91 -2.88
N PHE A 37 6.37 -20.10 -1.90
CA PHE A 37 6.03 -20.60 -0.57
C PHE A 37 4.71 -21.37 -0.57
N LYS A 38 4.62 -22.43 0.25
CA LYS A 38 3.36 -23.14 0.49
C LYS A 38 2.37 -22.24 1.22
N ARG A 39 1.10 -22.25 0.81
CA ARG A 39 0.03 -21.39 1.37
C ARG A 39 -0.01 -21.39 2.90
N LYS A 40 -0.03 -22.57 3.53
CA LYS A 40 -0.11 -22.68 5.01
C LYS A 40 1.08 -21.97 5.70
N SER A 41 2.28 -22.14 5.17
CA SER A 41 3.48 -21.50 5.71
C SER A 41 3.47 -20.00 5.48
N ALA A 42 3.01 -19.54 4.31
CA ALA A 42 2.89 -18.12 3.98
C ALA A 42 1.89 -17.41 4.92
N ILE A 43 0.71 -17.98 5.15
CA ILE A 43 -0.29 -17.41 6.08
C ILE A 43 0.28 -17.28 7.49
N ILE A 44 0.90 -18.34 8.01
CA ILE A 44 1.48 -18.31 9.36
C ILE A 44 2.58 -17.25 9.45
N GLY A 45 3.45 -17.17 8.43
CA GLY A 45 4.51 -16.17 8.34
C GLY A 45 3.95 -14.74 8.37
N VAL A 46 2.99 -14.44 7.50
CA VAL A 46 2.36 -13.12 7.42
C VAL A 46 1.68 -12.73 8.73
N THR A 47 0.91 -13.64 9.35
CA THR A 47 0.24 -13.38 10.63
C THR A 47 1.22 -13.14 11.76
N VAL A 48 2.28 -13.95 11.88
CA VAL A 48 3.30 -13.79 12.93
C VAL A 48 4.08 -12.50 12.73
N LEU A 49 4.51 -12.20 11.50
CA LEU A 49 5.21 -10.95 11.19
C LEU A 49 4.31 -9.74 11.47
N GLY A 50 3.05 -9.78 11.04
CA GLY A 50 2.07 -8.72 11.30
C GLY A 50 1.85 -8.50 12.81
N PHE A 51 1.77 -9.58 13.60
CA PHE A 51 1.67 -9.48 15.05
C PHE A 51 2.92 -8.85 15.66
N VAL A 52 4.12 -9.35 15.32
CA VAL A 52 5.39 -8.85 15.87
C VAL A 52 5.63 -7.38 15.51
N PHE A 53 5.45 -7.00 14.24
CA PHE A 53 5.58 -5.61 13.80
C PHE A 53 4.44 -4.71 14.32
N GLY A 54 3.32 -5.29 14.76
CA GLY A 54 2.23 -4.57 15.42
C GLY A 54 2.49 -4.25 16.90
N ILE A 55 3.43 -4.94 17.57
CA ILE A 55 3.71 -4.72 19.00
C ILE A 55 4.12 -3.27 19.29
N PRO A 56 5.08 -2.64 18.57
CA PRO A 56 5.45 -1.25 18.83
C PRO A 56 4.28 -0.28 18.69
N SER A 57 3.41 -0.50 17.70
CA SER A 57 2.19 0.29 17.49
C SER A 57 1.17 0.13 18.60
N ALA A 58 1.09 -1.06 19.24
CA ALA A 58 0.23 -1.27 20.39
C ALA A 58 0.77 -0.63 21.68
N LEU A 59 2.10 -0.44 21.77
CA LEU A 59 2.77 0.12 22.94
C LEU A 59 2.90 1.66 22.90
N SER A 60 2.95 2.25 21.71
CA SER A 60 3.12 3.70 21.52
C SER A 60 2.16 4.24 20.47
N LEU A 61 1.26 5.13 20.89
CA LEU A 61 0.37 5.85 19.98
C LEU A 61 1.15 6.73 19.00
N ASP A 62 2.25 7.33 19.44
CA ASP A 62 3.12 8.13 18.57
C ASP A 62 3.73 7.30 17.44
N PHE A 63 4.18 6.09 17.75
CA PHE A 63 4.67 5.15 16.74
C PHE A 63 3.54 4.72 15.79
N PHE A 64 2.37 4.38 16.33
CA PHE A 64 1.21 4.01 15.53
C PHE A 64 0.80 5.13 14.56
N THR A 65 0.63 6.36 15.05
CA THR A 65 0.28 7.52 14.23
C THR A 65 1.35 7.82 13.19
N ASN A 66 2.63 7.70 13.52
CA ASN A 66 3.70 7.90 12.55
C ASN A 66 3.68 6.84 11.44
N GLN A 67 3.49 5.56 11.77
CA GLN A 67 3.41 4.49 10.76
C GLN A 67 2.17 4.64 9.87
N ASP A 68 1.00 4.92 10.47
CA ASP A 68 -0.23 5.16 9.72
C ASP A 68 -0.07 6.33 8.74
N TRP A 69 0.55 7.43 9.19
CA TRP A 69 0.78 8.60 8.36
C TRP A 69 1.76 8.32 7.20
N VAL A 70 2.94 7.75 7.51
CA VAL A 70 3.98 7.48 6.49
C VAL A 70 3.46 6.54 5.40
N TRP A 71 2.80 5.46 5.78
CA TRP A 71 2.29 4.47 4.82
C TRP A 71 0.98 4.90 4.17
N GLY A 72 0.17 5.71 4.85
CA GLY A 72 -1.02 6.35 4.29
C GLY A 72 -0.67 7.26 3.11
N VAL A 73 0.38 8.08 3.22
CA VAL A 73 0.90 8.87 2.09
C VAL A 73 1.49 7.97 1.01
N GLY A 74 2.15 6.87 1.40
CA GLY A 74 2.69 5.86 0.48
C GLY A 74 1.62 5.26 -0.45
N LEU A 75 0.34 5.22 -0.05
CA LEU A 75 -0.75 4.76 -0.92
C LEU A 75 -0.94 5.65 -2.16
N ILE A 76 -0.69 6.97 -2.03
CA ILE A 76 -0.76 7.90 -3.17
C ILE A 76 0.32 7.54 -4.20
N LEU A 77 1.54 7.24 -3.73
CA LEU A 77 2.63 6.77 -4.59
C LEU A 77 2.31 5.42 -5.23
N SER A 78 1.71 4.49 -4.49
CA SER A 78 1.25 3.21 -5.05
C SER A 78 0.25 3.41 -6.19
N GLY A 79 -0.76 4.27 -5.99
CA GLY A 79 -1.73 4.62 -7.03
C GLY A 79 -1.07 5.27 -8.25
N ALA A 80 -0.05 6.12 -8.03
CA ALA A 80 0.75 6.72 -9.09
C ALA A 80 1.49 5.66 -9.93
N PHE A 81 2.16 4.70 -9.27
CA PHE A 81 2.87 3.61 -9.96
C PHE A 81 1.93 2.70 -10.76
N ILE A 82 0.74 2.41 -10.23
CA ILE A 82 -0.29 1.63 -10.94
C ILE A 82 -0.74 2.38 -12.19
N SER A 83 -1.12 3.65 -12.05
CA SER A 83 -1.55 4.49 -13.18
C SER A 83 -0.44 4.60 -14.23
N PHE A 84 0.79 4.90 -13.81
CA PHE A 84 1.95 4.97 -14.70
C PHE A 84 2.19 3.66 -15.45
N SER A 85 2.13 2.52 -14.77
CA SER A 85 2.31 1.20 -15.39
C SER A 85 1.24 0.91 -16.44
N ILE A 86 -0.04 1.25 -16.16
CA ILE A 86 -1.14 1.08 -17.11
C ILE A 86 -0.97 2.01 -18.31
N ILE A 87 -0.57 3.27 -18.10
CA ILE A 87 -0.27 4.22 -19.18
C ILE A 87 0.84 3.67 -20.07
N ARG A 88 1.91 3.12 -19.48
CA ARG A 88 3.04 2.56 -20.22
C ARG A 88 2.66 1.29 -21.00
N TYR A 89 1.79 0.45 -20.44
CA TYR A 89 1.23 -0.72 -21.12
C TYR A 89 0.29 -0.34 -22.28
N GLY A 90 -0.34 0.83 -22.18
CA GLY A 90 -1.35 1.34 -23.10
C GLY A 90 -2.73 1.23 -22.47
N VAL A 91 -3.32 2.36 -22.07
CA VAL A 91 -4.57 2.38 -21.30
C VAL A 91 -5.74 1.74 -22.04
N ASP A 92 -5.86 1.99 -23.35
CA ASP A 92 -6.94 1.38 -24.14
C ASP A 92 -6.76 -0.14 -24.26
N LYS A 93 -5.52 -0.60 -24.49
CA LYS A 93 -5.17 -2.01 -24.54
C LYS A 93 -5.49 -2.71 -23.21
N PHE A 94 -5.09 -2.10 -22.09
CA PHE A 94 -5.42 -2.61 -20.76
C PHE A 94 -6.93 -2.73 -20.55
N ARG A 95 -7.70 -1.71 -20.95
CA ARG A 95 -9.16 -1.73 -20.86
C ARG A 95 -9.76 -2.82 -21.73
N THR A 96 -9.33 -2.99 -22.98
CA THR A 96 -9.96 -3.94 -23.91
C THR A 96 -9.56 -5.39 -23.65
N GLU A 97 -8.28 -5.65 -23.36
CA GLU A 97 -7.74 -7.00 -23.23
C GLU A 97 -7.85 -7.56 -21.81
N ILE A 98 -7.66 -6.72 -20.79
CA ILE A 98 -7.65 -7.15 -19.38
C ILE A 98 -9.03 -6.92 -18.74
N ILE A 99 -9.52 -5.68 -18.73
CA ILE A 99 -10.78 -5.35 -18.03
C ILE A 99 -12.00 -5.91 -18.77
N ASN A 100 -12.06 -5.65 -20.08
CA ASN A 100 -13.13 -6.09 -20.96
C ASN A 100 -12.83 -7.43 -21.63
N GLY A 101 -11.79 -8.12 -21.16
CA GLY A 101 -11.34 -9.40 -21.68
C GLY A 101 -12.35 -10.53 -21.55
N TYR A 102 -11.88 -11.74 -21.80
CA TYR A 102 -12.70 -12.94 -21.73
C TYR A 102 -13.32 -13.12 -20.34
N GLY A 103 -14.64 -13.37 -20.28
CA GLY A 103 -15.37 -13.54 -19.02
C GLY A 103 -15.85 -12.25 -18.34
N SER A 104 -15.67 -11.08 -18.98
CA SER A 104 -16.20 -9.81 -18.46
C SER A 104 -17.65 -9.59 -18.91
N ASP A 105 -18.59 -9.69 -17.96
CA ASP A 105 -20.03 -9.46 -18.16
C ASP A 105 -20.36 -7.97 -18.40
N ILE A 106 -19.62 -7.07 -17.77
CA ILE A 106 -19.84 -5.62 -17.85
C ILE A 106 -18.66 -4.97 -18.56
N LYS A 107 -18.93 -4.36 -19.72
CA LYS A 107 -17.90 -3.67 -20.50
C LYS A 107 -17.72 -2.22 -20.05
N ILE A 108 -16.49 -1.88 -19.66
CA ILE A 108 -16.09 -0.54 -19.27
C ILE A 108 -15.81 0.30 -20.52
N GLY A 109 -16.41 1.50 -20.56
CA GLY A 109 -16.29 2.46 -21.68
C GLY A 109 -14.98 3.24 -21.69
N LYS A 110 -14.80 4.06 -22.73
CA LYS A 110 -13.58 4.88 -22.92
C LYS A 110 -13.33 5.94 -21.83
N TRP A 111 -14.33 6.25 -20.99
CA TRP A 111 -14.17 7.14 -19.85
C TRP A 111 -13.06 6.68 -18.89
N TYR A 112 -12.86 5.36 -18.77
CA TYR A 112 -11.77 4.78 -17.99
C TYR A 112 -10.40 5.24 -18.49
N ASN A 113 -10.22 5.33 -19.82
CA ASN A 113 -8.96 5.77 -20.40
C ASN A 113 -8.62 7.20 -19.99
N PHE A 114 -9.63 8.07 -19.96
CA PHE A 114 -9.48 9.45 -19.51
C PHE A 114 -9.19 9.52 -18.00
N VAL A 115 -9.89 8.72 -17.19
CA VAL A 115 -9.66 8.68 -15.74
C VAL A 115 -8.24 8.25 -15.40
N ILE A 116 -7.79 7.11 -15.95
CA ILE A 116 -6.47 6.54 -15.63
C ILE A 116 -5.34 7.30 -16.31
N GLY A 117 -5.55 7.76 -17.55
CA GLY A 117 -4.53 8.42 -18.35
C GLY A 117 -4.35 9.90 -18.04
N VAL A 118 -5.37 10.56 -17.48
CA VAL A 118 -5.35 12.02 -17.25
C VAL A 118 -5.72 12.36 -15.81
N LEU A 119 -6.91 11.97 -15.34
CA LEU A 119 -7.39 12.43 -14.03
C LEU A 119 -6.55 11.93 -12.86
N ILE A 120 -6.20 10.65 -12.84
CA ILE A 120 -5.38 10.07 -11.75
C ILE A 120 -3.98 10.71 -11.74
N PRO A 121 -3.23 10.80 -12.85
CA PRO A 121 -1.94 11.50 -12.86
C PRO A 121 -2.02 12.94 -12.36
N VAL A 122 -3.04 13.70 -12.79
CA VAL A 122 -3.26 15.08 -12.32
C VAL A 122 -3.53 15.11 -10.83
N GLN A 123 -4.40 14.22 -10.32
CA GLN A 123 -4.71 14.11 -8.90
C GLN A 123 -3.48 13.75 -8.08
N VAL A 124 -2.64 12.82 -8.56
CA VAL A 124 -1.36 12.47 -7.92
C VAL A 124 -0.46 13.70 -7.81
N VAL A 125 -0.28 14.47 -8.89
CA VAL A 125 0.56 15.68 -8.87
C VAL A 125 0.01 16.70 -7.87
N ILE A 126 -1.30 16.94 -7.88
CA ILE A 126 -1.94 17.88 -6.95
C ILE A 126 -1.76 17.43 -5.51
N LEU A 127 -2.09 16.17 -5.19
CA LEU A 127 -2.04 15.65 -3.83
C LEU A 127 -0.61 15.59 -3.28
N ILE A 128 0.36 15.15 -4.09
CA ILE A 128 1.77 15.13 -3.68
C ILE A 128 2.28 16.56 -3.47
N SER A 129 1.98 17.48 -4.38
CA SER A 129 2.41 18.88 -4.24
C SER A 129 1.81 19.52 -2.99
N TRP A 130 0.51 19.32 -2.78
CA TRP A 130 -0.19 19.81 -1.60
C TRP A 130 0.38 19.21 -0.32
N TRP A 131 0.61 17.89 -0.30
CA TRP A 131 1.18 17.20 0.85
C TRP A 131 2.60 17.69 1.16
N LEU A 132 3.46 17.86 0.16
CA LEU A 132 4.82 18.39 0.35
C LEU A 132 4.80 19.79 0.94
N VAL A 133 4.01 20.71 0.39
CA VAL A 133 3.88 22.08 0.91
C VAL A 133 3.35 22.07 2.35
N SER A 134 2.33 21.26 2.61
CA SER A 134 1.72 21.19 3.94
C SER A 134 2.70 20.61 4.95
N SER A 135 3.39 19.52 4.60
CA SER A 135 4.36 18.87 5.47
C SER A 135 5.56 19.75 5.80
N LEU A 136 6.01 20.61 4.87
CA LEU A 136 7.07 21.60 5.13
C LEU A 136 6.61 22.74 6.05
N SER A 137 5.32 23.05 6.06
CA SER A 137 4.74 24.11 6.89
C SER A 137 4.39 23.66 8.31
N TRP A 138 4.16 22.36 8.51
CA TRP A 138 3.70 21.81 9.79
C TRP A 138 4.82 21.63 10.82
N ASP A 139 6.04 21.33 10.38
CA ASP A 139 7.20 21.15 11.26
C ASP A 139 8.39 21.99 10.76
N PRO A 140 8.88 22.97 11.54
CA PRO A 140 10.10 23.72 11.22
C PRO A 140 11.33 22.82 11.04
N GLU A 141 11.37 21.67 11.72
CA GLU A 141 12.40 20.65 11.59
C GLU A 141 11.93 19.50 10.68
N TRP A 142 11.32 19.84 9.54
CA TRP A 142 10.80 18.85 8.58
C TRP A 142 11.81 17.77 8.12
N TRP A 143 13.10 18.04 8.30
CA TRP A 143 14.21 17.19 7.90
C TRP A 143 14.61 16.18 8.99
N ASN A 144 14.15 16.34 10.23
CA ASN A 144 14.52 15.48 11.36
C ASN A 144 13.72 14.16 11.33
N PRO A 145 14.36 12.99 11.13
CA PRO A 145 13.67 11.71 11.00
C PRO A 145 13.06 11.16 12.29
N PHE A 146 13.32 11.79 13.43
CA PHE A 146 12.85 11.30 14.74
C PHE A 146 11.56 11.97 15.21
N HIS A 147 11.09 13.02 14.52
CA HIS A 147 9.81 13.66 14.82
C HIS A 147 8.64 12.84 14.26
N THR A 148 7.48 12.88 14.90
CA THR A 148 6.31 12.13 14.44
C THR A 148 5.62 12.82 13.27
N ALA A 149 5.14 12.04 12.30
CA ALA A 149 4.31 12.51 11.18
C ALA A 149 4.94 13.66 10.36
N ASN A 150 6.22 13.50 10.03
CA ASN A 150 7.03 14.52 9.35
C ASN A 150 7.65 13.96 8.04
N LEU A 151 7.82 14.80 7.01
CA LEU A 151 8.43 14.50 5.72
C LEU A 151 9.73 13.70 5.83
N GLY A 152 10.64 14.12 6.72
CA GLY A 152 11.92 13.47 6.92
C GLY A 152 11.79 11.99 7.31
N THR A 153 10.78 11.66 8.13
CA THR A 153 10.54 10.28 8.56
C THR A 153 9.99 9.43 7.42
N ALA A 154 9.07 9.99 6.62
CA ALA A 154 8.50 9.29 5.46
C ALA A 154 9.59 8.99 4.43
N VAL A 155 10.38 9.99 4.04
CA VAL A 155 11.43 9.84 3.03
C VAL A 155 12.48 8.81 3.46
N ILE A 156 12.91 8.84 4.73
CA ILE A 156 13.90 7.88 5.24
C ILE A 156 13.33 6.47 5.30
N GLN A 157 12.10 6.28 5.78
CA GLN A 157 11.47 4.96 5.81
C GLN A 157 11.30 4.39 4.40
N TRP A 158 10.84 5.21 3.44
CA TRP A 158 10.73 4.79 2.05
C TRP A 158 12.09 4.50 1.41
N ALA A 159 13.12 5.31 1.69
CA ALA A 159 14.48 5.07 1.19
C ALA A 159 15.06 3.75 1.72
N ILE A 160 14.82 3.41 3.00
CA ILE A 160 15.21 2.13 3.59
C ILE A 160 14.51 0.98 2.86
N VAL A 161 13.20 1.07 2.67
CA VAL A 161 12.40 0.01 2.02
C VAL A 161 12.82 -0.17 0.56
N LEU A 162 13.00 0.91 -0.18
CA LEU A 162 13.50 0.86 -1.56
C LEU A 162 14.90 0.24 -1.63
N SER A 163 15.78 0.59 -0.69
CA SER A 163 17.12 0.00 -0.61
C SER A 163 17.05 -1.51 -0.38
N VAL A 164 16.19 -1.96 0.54
CA VAL A 164 15.94 -3.40 0.78
C VAL A 164 15.42 -4.08 -0.49
N PHE A 165 14.44 -3.50 -1.18
CA PHE A 165 13.91 -4.06 -2.42
C PHE A 165 14.96 -4.15 -3.53
N ILE A 166 15.80 -3.13 -3.70
CA ILE A 166 16.88 -3.15 -4.69
C ILE A 166 17.91 -4.24 -4.36
N LEU A 167 18.28 -4.40 -3.09
CA LEU A 167 19.23 -5.43 -2.64
C LEU A 167 18.67 -6.84 -2.81
N LEU A 168 17.39 -7.06 -2.46
CA LEU A 168 16.71 -8.34 -2.65
C LEU A 168 16.55 -8.66 -4.15
N ASN A 169 16.18 -7.68 -4.97
CA ASN A 169 16.08 -7.89 -6.41
C ASN A 169 17.43 -8.29 -7.02
N LYS A 170 18.52 -7.60 -6.66
CA LYS A 170 19.87 -7.96 -7.11
C LYS A 170 20.27 -9.37 -6.70
N THR A 171 19.96 -9.79 -5.48
CA THR A 171 20.29 -11.14 -4.99
C THR A 171 19.43 -12.21 -5.66
N MET A 172 18.15 -11.94 -5.92
CA MET A 172 17.26 -12.84 -6.67
C MET A 172 17.71 -13.02 -8.12
N ILE A 173 17.98 -11.93 -8.84
CA ILE A 173 18.48 -11.98 -10.23
C ILE A 173 19.83 -12.72 -10.29
N ALA A 174 20.72 -12.48 -9.32
CA ALA A 174 22.01 -13.16 -9.28
C ALA A 174 21.90 -14.68 -9.02
N LYS A 175 20.86 -15.14 -8.31
CA LYS A 175 20.58 -16.57 -8.14
C LYS A 175 20.00 -17.19 -9.40
N LEU A 176 19.03 -16.52 -10.04
CA LEU A 176 18.44 -16.99 -11.30
C LEU A 176 19.50 -17.15 -12.40
N ARG A 177 20.43 -16.20 -12.54
CA ARG A 177 21.52 -16.25 -13.53
C ARG A 177 22.63 -17.27 -13.22
N LYS A 178 22.61 -17.92 -12.05
CA LYS A 178 23.56 -19.00 -11.70
C LYS A 178 22.99 -20.40 -11.99
N GLU A 179 21.68 -20.49 -12.22
CA GLU A 179 20.97 -21.73 -12.54
C GLU A 179 20.80 -21.91 -14.07
N GLU A 180 21.14 -20.89 -14.86
CA GLU A 180 21.40 -20.96 -16.32
C GLU A 180 22.87 -21.31 -16.61
#